data_AF-A0AAP2WN69-F1
#
_entry.id   AF-A0AAP2WN69-F1
#
_cell.length_a   1.000
_cell.length_b   1.000
_cell.length_c   1.000
_cell.angle_alpha   90.00
_cell.angle_beta   90.00
_cell.angle_gamma   90.00
#
_symmetry.space_group_name_H-M   'P 1'
#
loop_
_entity.id
_entity.type
_entity.pdbx_description
1 polymer ?
#
loop_
_entity_poly.entity_id
_entity_poly.type
_entity_poly.pdbx_seq_one_letter_code
_entity_poly.pdbx_strand_id
1 'polypeptide(L)' 'MNVLVACEESQAVCLAFRRLGHRAFSCDLQECSGGYPEYHFKGDMFDVIANRKVWRKHPVKYTL' A
#
# COMPACT_ATOMS: atom_id res chain seq x y z
N MET A 1 12.46 -0.04 0.72
CA MET A 1 11.96 -0.28 -0.65
C MET A 1 10.55 0.27 -0.79
N ASN A 2 10.15 0.72 -1.98
CA ASN A 2 8.75 1.00 -2.29
C ASN A 2 8.12 -0.28 -2.84
N VAL A 3 7.01 -0.74 -2.25
CA VAL A 3 6.33 -1.98 -2.63
C VAL A 3 4.85 -1.68 -2.87
N LEU A 4 4.34 -2.11 -4.02
CA LEU A 4 2.90 -2.17 -4.31
C LEU A 4 2.50 -3.63 -4.33
N VAL A 5 1.52 -4.02 -3.51
CA VAL A 5 0.95 -5.36 -3.56
C VAL A 5 -0.41 -5.25 -4.24
N ALA A 6 -0.50 -5.72 -5.48
CA ALA A 6 -1.72 -5.63 -6.30
C ALA A 6 -2.65 -6.82 -6.09
N CYS A 7 -3.93 -6.63 -6.41
CA CYS A 7 -5.02 -7.58 -6.14
C CYS A 7 -5.03 -8.04 -4.68
N GLU A 8 -4.81 -7.08 -3.77
CA GLU A 8 -4.59 -7.35 -2.36
C GLU A 8 -5.57 -6.54 -1.49
N GLU A 9 -6.68 -7.20 -1.19
CA GLU A 9 -7.79 -6.67 -0.39
C GLU A 9 -7.53 -6.84 1.13
N SER A 10 -6.93 -7.96 1.53
CA SER A 10 -6.78 -8.35 2.95
C SER A 10 -5.65 -7.65 3.71
N GLN A 11 -4.71 -7.00 3.01
CA GLN A 11 -3.52 -6.34 3.56
C GLN A 11 -2.49 -7.25 4.23
N ALA A 12 -2.67 -8.57 4.23
CA ALA A 12 -1.75 -9.50 4.88
C ALA A 12 -0.29 -9.35 4.40
N VAL A 13 -0.06 -9.30 3.08
CA VAL A 13 1.30 -9.20 2.52
C VAL A 13 1.82 -7.77 2.66
N CYS A 14 0.97 -6.77 2.42
CA CYS A 14 1.31 -5.37 2.65
C CYS A 14 1.84 -5.14 4.07
N LEU A 15 1.11 -5.63 5.08
CA LEU A 15 1.48 -5.50 6.49
C LEU A 15 2.76 -6.26 6.83
N ALA A 16 3.01 -7.42 6.23
CA ALA A 16 4.28 -8.14 6.40
C ALA A 16 5.47 -7.29 5.94
N PHE A 17 5.39 -6.68 4.74
CA PHE A 17 6.43 -5.75 4.27
C PHE A 17 6.58 -4.53 5.18
N ARG A 18 5.48 -3.97 5.69
CA ARG A 18 5.52 -2.83 6.62
C ARG A 18 6.19 -3.17 7.95
N ARG A 19 5.95 -4.36 8.50
CA ARG A 19 6.62 -4.86 9.72
C ARG A 19 8.13 -4.99 9.55
N LEU A 20 8.60 -5.22 8.32
CA LEU A 20 10.02 -5.22 7.95
C LEU A 20 10.58 -3.81 7.65
N GLY A 21 9.82 -2.74 7.91
CA GLY A 21 10.25 -1.36 7.69
C GLY A 21 10.22 -0.90 6.23
N HIS A 22 9.54 -1.64 5.35
CA HIS A 22 9.38 -1.22 3.97
C HIS A 22 8.17 -0.30 3.78
N ARG A 23 8.28 0.58 2.77
CA ARG A 23 7.17 1.44 2.36
C ARG A 23 6.26 0.65 1.43
N ALA A 24 5.33 -0.09 2.01
CA ALA A 24 4.38 -0.93 1.29
C ALA A 24 2.95 -0.39 1.37
N PHE A 25 2.23 -0.57 0.26
CA PHE A 25 0.80 -0.29 0.10
C PHE A 25 0.13 -1.50 -0.58
N SER A 26 -1.10 -1.80 -0.18
CA SER A 26 -1.95 -2.74 -0.91
C SER A 26 -2.79 -2.00 -1.96
N CYS A 27 -3.22 -2.71 -2.99
CA CYS A 27 -4.06 -2.16 -4.05
C CYS A 27 -5.03 -3.23 -4.55
N ASP A 28 -6.31 -2.88 -4.56
CA ASP A 28 -7.40 -3.74 -5.04
C ASP A 28 -8.52 -2.86 -5.61
N LEU A 29 -9.46 -3.47 -6.35
CA LEU A 29 -10.66 -2.77 -6.80
C LEU A 29 -11.68 -2.60 -5.67
N GLN A 30 -11.63 -3.48 -4.66
CA GLN A 30 -12.51 -3.46 -3.50
C GLN A 30 -11.97 -2.55 -2.38
N GLU A 31 -12.81 -2.23 -1.40
CA GLU A 31 -12.32 -1.66 -0.14
C GLU A 31 -11.54 -2.73 0.62
N CYS A 32 -10.51 -2.34 1.38
CA CYS A 32 -9.73 -3.29 2.15
C CYS A 32 -10.41 -3.72 3.46
N SER A 33 -10.28 -5.00 3.82
CA SER A 33 -10.70 -5.56 5.12
C SER A 33 -9.58 -5.61 6.16
N GLY A 34 -8.32 -5.37 5.76
CA GLY A 34 -7.14 -5.46 6.64
C GLY A 34 -7.03 -4.40 7.74
N GLY A 35 -7.95 -3.43 7.78
CA GLY A 35 -8.07 -2.44 8.86
C GLY A 35 -7.17 -1.21 8.73
N TYR A 36 -6.43 -1.06 7.63
CA TYR A 36 -5.52 0.07 7.40
C TYR A 36 -5.78 0.74 6.05
N PRO A 37 -6.91 1.47 5.89
CA PRO A 37 -7.25 2.16 4.64
C PRO A 37 -6.18 3.19 4.23
N GLU A 38 -5.38 3.72 5.15
CA GLU A 38 -4.27 4.63 4.85
C GLU A 38 -3.11 3.96 4.10
N TYR A 39 -3.07 2.63 4.06
CA TYR A 39 -2.11 1.82 3.30
C TYR A 39 -2.73 1.17 2.06
N HIS A 40 -3.94 1.57 1.67
CA HIS A 40 -4.68 0.96 0.59
C HIS A 40 -4.93 1.94 -0.55
N PHE A 41 -4.60 1.53 -1.78
CA PHE A 41 -5.04 2.20 -2.99
C PHE A 41 -6.20 1.42 -3.61
N LYS A 42 -7.41 1.97 -3.51
CA LYS A 42 -8.55 1.41 -4.21
C LYS A 42 -8.54 1.86 -5.68
N GLY A 43 -8.43 0.91 -6.60
CA GLY A 43 -8.44 1.17 -8.06
C GLY A 43 -7.49 0.28 -8.85
N ASP A 44 -7.26 0.66 -10.12
CA ASP A 44 -6.36 -0.06 -11.01
C ASP A 44 -4.89 0.18 -10.59
N MET A 45 -4.13 -0.90 -10.42
CA MET A 45 -2.72 -0.84 -10.08
C MET A 45 -1.88 -0.11 -11.13
N PHE A 46 -2.27 -0.14 -12.42
CA PHE A 46 -1.54 0.53 -13.48
C PHE A 46 -1.60 2.05 -13.33
N ASP A 47 -2.71 2.61 -12.84
CA ASP A 47 -2.84 4.03 -12.54
C ASP A 47 -1.89 4.45 -11.40
N VAL A 48 -1.78 3.60 -10.37
CA VAL A 48 -0.89 3.82 -9.21
C VAL A 48 0.58 3.78 -9.62
N ILE A 49 0.95 2.87 -10.52
CA ILE A 49 2.32 2.74 -11.05
C ILE A 49 2.68 3.91 -11.96
N ALA A 50 1.77 4.29 -12.86
CA ALA A 50 1.97 5.42 -13.78
C ALA A 50 2.13 6.75 -13.01
N ASN A 51 1.40 6.92 -11.91
CA ASN A 51 1.38 8.16 -11.15
C ASN A 51 2.33 8.15 -9.95
N ARG A 52 3.65 8.24 -10.18
CA ARG A 52 4.68 8.29 -9.10
C ARG A 52 4.45 9.35 -8.02
N LYS A 53 3.64 10.40 -8.27
CA LYS A 53 3.36 11.44 -7.27
C LYS A 53 2.49 10.94 -6.11
N VAL A 54 1.61 9.95 -6.35
CA VAL A 54 0.72 9.42 -5.28
C VAL A 54 1.54 8.84 -4.12
N TRP A 55 2.65 8.20 -4.47
CA TRP A 55 3.59 7.65 -3.50
C TRP A 55 4.13 8.72 -2.56
N ARG A 56 4.41 9.96 -2.99
CA ARG A 56 5.04 10.98 -2.13
C ARG A 56 4.17 11.48 -0.97
N LYS A 57 2.85 11.26 -1.00
CA LYS A 57 1.93 11.78 0.03
C LYS A 57 1.91 11.00 1.35
N HIS A 58 2.46 9.79 1.37
CA HIS A 58 2.41 8.92 2.54
C HIS A 58 3.82 8.72 3.14
N PRO A 59 4.30 9.61 4.02
CA PRO A 59 5.61 9.47 4.64
C PRO A 59 5.68 8.19 5.46
N VAL A 60 6.82 7.49 5.41
CA VAL A 60 7.09 6.37 6.31
C VAL A 60 7.25 6.96 7.70
N LYS A 61 6.28 6.73 8.60
CA LYS A 61 6.48 6.97 10.02
C LYS A 61 7.36 5.84 10.51
N TYR A 62 8.64 6.14 10.78
CA TYR A 62 9.49 5.23 11.52
C TYR A 62 9.04 5.28 12.97
N THR A 63 8.52 4.18 13.50
CA THR A 63 8.40 4.01 14.94
C THR A 63 9.78 3.55 15.41
N LEU A 64 10.45 4.40 16.20
CA LEU A 64 11.63 3.99 16.98
C LEU A 64 11.21 3.06 18.11
#